data_AF-A0AAV4IU65-F1
#
_entry.id   AF-A0AAV4IU65-F1
#
_cell.length_a   1.000
_cell.length_b   1.000
_cell.length_c   1.000
_cell.angle_alpha   90.00
_cell.angle_beta   90.00
_cell.angle_gamma   90.00
#
_symmetry.space_group_name_H-M   'P 1'
#
loop_
_entity.id
_entity.type
_entity.pdbx_description
1 polymer ?
#
loop_
_entity_poly.entity_id
_entity_poly.type
_entity_poly.pdbx_seq_one_letter_code
_entity_poly.pdbx_strand_id
1 'polypeptide(L)'
;MLSATLPLLLVVVSVLMPGLLAHPPPWKERRMDMLMPGVRPTVPDTYLCKSVEMEDDHTYITGFIPNADASIAHHVLLYGCEEPGASPGHVWDCGEMTSKSAGEHAGPCKGGQSILYAWAMEAPRLTLPPDVSFDVGQATPTKYLVVQVHYKNVTKFLPPAYKEKKEKMVTKKKRKKKKIDDDDDDDDDDDDDDDDDDDDDDDDDDDDDDDDNDFEGVVTL
;
A
#
# COMPACT_ATOMS: atom_id res chain seq x y z
N MET A 1 -65.03 -67.92 -23.98
CA MET A 1 -65.06 -67.16 -22.72
C MET A 1 -64.06 -67.85 -21.80
N LEU A 2 -62.99 -67.28 -21.25
CA LEU A 2 -62.64 -65.90 -20.96
C LEU A 2 -61.17 -65.63 -21.31
N SER A 3 -60.90 -64.44 -21.84
CA SER A 3 -59.56 -63.86 -22.01
C SER A 3 -59.17 -63.18 -20.70
N ALA A 4 -58.01 -63.52 -20.14
CA ALA A 4 -57.46 -62.87 -18.95
C ALA A 4 -56.22 -62.07 -19.37
N THR A 5 -56.42 -60.78 -19.64
CA THR A 5 -55.34 -59.81 -19.86
C THR A 5 -54.78 -59.37 -18.50
N LEU A 6 -53.54 -59.73 -18.19
CA LEU A 6 -52.77 -59.19 -17.07
C LEU A 6 -52.44 -57.71 -17.35
N PRO A 7 -52.72 -56.77 -16.42
CA PRO A 7 -52.30 -55.39 -16.61
C PRO A 7 -50.79 -55.28 -16.37
N LEU A 8 -50.07 -54.77 -17.37
CA LEU A 8 -48.68 -54.38 -17.29
C LEU A 8 -48.57 -53.19 -16.32
N LEU A 9 -48.24 -53.47 -15.06
CA LEU A 9 -48.05 -52.45 -14.03
C LEU A 9 -46.69 -51.80 -14.28
N LEU A 10 -46.69 -50.66 -14.98
CA LEU A 10 -45.55 -49.78 -15.14
C LEU A 10 -45.15 -49.25 -13.77
N VAL A 11 -44.18 -49.92 -13.13
CA VAL A 11 -43.48 -49.37 -11.97
C VAL A 11 -42.61 -48.23 -12.50
N VAL A 12 -43.13 -47.01 -12.43
CA VAL A 12 -42.32 -45.81 -12.58
C VAL A 12 -41.40 -45.79 -11.37
N VAL A 13 -40.22 -46.39 -11.49
CA VAL A 13 -39.13 -46.18 -10.55
C VAL A 13 -38.75 -44.72 -10.73
N SER A 14 -39.37 -43.85 -9.93
CA SER A 14 -38.86 -42.52 -9.68
C SER A 14 -37.48 -42.70 -9.10
N VAL A 15 -36.47 -42.72 -9.97
CA VAL A 15 -35.08 -42.56 -9.56
C VAL A 15 -35.02 -41.13 -9.03
N LEU A 16 -35.32 -40.98 -7.73
CA LEU A 16 -34.79 -39.92 -6.93
C LEU A 16 -33.28 -40.11 -7.03
N MET A 17 -32.67 -39.59 -8.10
CA MET A 17 -31.26 -39.26 -8.11
C MET A 17 -31.12 -38.34 -6.90
N PRO A 18 -30.54 -38.78 -5.77
CA PRO A 18 -30.17 -37.86 -4.73
C PRO A 18 -29.21 -36.92 -5.46
N GLY A 19 -29.66 -35.69 -5.68
CA GLY A 19 -28.83 -34.65 -6.25
C GLY A 19 -27.55 -34.71 -5.46
N LEU A 20 -26.48 -35.10 -6.15
CA LEU A 20 -25.13 -34.93 -5.68
C LEU A 20 -25.03 -33.43 -5.43
N LEU A 21 -25.29 -33.01 -4.19
CA LEU A 21 -24.65 -31.85 -3.64
C LEU A 21 -23.17 -32.24 -3.71
N ALA A 22 -22.55 -32.00 -4.86
CA ALA A 22 -21.13 -32.03 -5.01
C ALA A 22 -20.64 -30.93 -4.08
N HIS A 23 -20.39 -31.29 -2.82
CA HIS A 23 -19.71 -30.41 -1.91
C HIS A 23 -18.40 -30.07 -2.63
N PRO A 24 -18.09 -28.79 -2.86
CA PRO A 24 -16.82 -28.42 -3.46
C PRO A 24 -15.72 -29.12 -2.64
N PRO A 25 -14.70 -29.70 -3.29
CA PRO A 25 -13.62 -30.37 -2.58
C PRO A 25 -13.08 -29.43 -1.49
N PRO A 26 -12.71 -29.94 -0.30
CA PRO A 26 -12.20 -29.09 0.76
C PRO A 26 -10.88 -28.48 0.27
N TRP A 27 -10.96 -27.27 -0.27
CA TRP A 27 -9.79 -26.51 -0.68
C TRP A 27 -8.94 -26.29 0.56
N LYS A 28 -7.64 -26.57 0.47
CA LYS A 28 -6.70 -26.31 1.55
C LYS A 28 -6.44 -24.81 1.58
N GLU A 29 -7.26 -24.08 2.32
CA GLU A 29 -7.08 -22.65 2.54
C GLU A 29 -5.74 -22.41 3.26
N ARG A 30 -4.93 -21.51 2.72
CA ARG A 30 -3.65 -21.10 3.29
C ARG A 30 -3.52 -19.59 3.18
N ARG A 31 -2.71 -19.04 4.07
CA ARG A 31 -2.41 -17.61 4.13
C ARG A 31 -0.94 -17.42 3.78
N MET A 32 -0.64 -16.33 3.09
CA MET A 32 0.68 -16.02 2.57
C MET A 32 1.04 -14.60 2.96
N ASP A 33 2.06 -14.41 3.78
CA ASP A 33 2.45 -13.09 4.26
C ASP A 33 3.34 -12.37 3.25
N MET A 34 2.94 -11.16 2.86
CA MET A 34 3.62 -10.31 1.90
C MET A 34 4.23 -9.08 2.59
N LEU A 35 4.79 -9.29 3.79
CA LEU A 35 5.36 -8.23 4.62
C LEU A 35 6.72 -7.74 4.11
N MET A 36 6.97 -6.44 4.28
CA MET A 36 8.28 -5.83 4.08
C MET A 36 9.23 -6.15 5.25
N PRO A 37 10.47 -6.62 4.98
CA PRO A 37 11.39 -7.09 6.02
C PRO A 37 12.11 -5.95 6.73
N GLY A 38 11.47 -5.34 7.74
CA GLY A 38 12.12 -4.41 8.68
C GLY A 38 12.78 -3.19 8.01
N VAL A 39 12.24 -2.76 6.86
CA VAL A 39 12.78 -1.65 6.08
C VAL A 39 12.63 -0.33 6.83
N ARG A 40 13.59 0.59 6.65
CA ARG A 40 13.62 1.89 7.33
C ARG A 40 13.98 2.99 6.31
N PRO A 41 13.07 3.32 5.37
CA PRO A 41 13.32 4.38 4.41
C PRO A 41 13.54 5.71 5.14
N THR A 42 14.54 6.47 4.71
CA THR A 42 14.88 7.79 5.30
C THR A 42 14.57 8.95 4.35
N VAL A 43 14.18 8.63 3.11
CA VAL A 43 13.81 9.61 2.09
C VAL A 43 12.28 9.54 1.92
N PRO A 44 11.55 10.65 2.06
CA PRO A 44 10.12 10.69 1.73
C PRO A 44 9.86 10.24 0.29
N ASP A 45 8.64 9.79 0.03
CA ASP A 45 8.19 9.29 -1.28
C ASP A 45 9.03 8.13 -1.85
N THR A 46 9.51 7.24 -0.96
CA THR A 46 10.27 6.04 -1.36
C THR A 46 9.31 4.90 -1.70
N TYR A 47 9.56 4.20 -2.81
CA TYR A 47 8.77 3.05 -3.25
C TYR A 47 9.60 1.78 -3.11
N LEU A 48 9.27 0.92 -2.15
CA LEU A 48 9.99 -0.35 -1.98
C LEU A 48 9.14 -1.50 -2.47
N CYS A 49 9.79 -2.44 -3.15
CA CYS A 49 9.19 -3.67 -3.63
C CYS A 49 9.84 -4.91 -3.03
N LYS A 50 9.06 -5.98 -2.90
CA LYS A 50 9.52 -7.33 -2.54
C LYS A 50 8.75 -8.35 -3.35
N SER A 51 9.46 -9.34 -3.90
CA SER A 51 8.88 -10.45 -4.64
C SER A 51 8.84 -11.74 -3.81
N VAL A 52 7.82 -12.55 -4.08
CA VAL A 52 7.73 -13.95 -3.66
C VAL A 52 7.36 -14.80 -4.87
N GLU A 53 7.98 -15.96 -4.99
CA GLU A 53 7.72 -16.94 -6.04
C GLU A 53 6.58 -17.89 -5.61
N MET A 54 5.69 -18.23 -6.53
CA MET A 54 4.65 -19.21 -6.27
C MET A 54 5.23 -20.63 -6.30
N GLU A 55 4.93 -21.44 -5.29
CA GLU A 55 5.43 -22.83 -5.22
C GLU A 55 4.58 -23.82 -6.03
N ASP A 56 3.26 -23.60 -6.04
CA ASP A 56 2.28 -24.47 -6.70
C ASP A 56 2.07 -24.06 -8.16
N ASP A 57 1.66 -25.03 -9.00
CA ASP A 57 1.30 -24.77 -10.40
C ASP A 57 0.08 -23.86 -10.54
N HIS A 58 -0.92 -24.07 -9.67
CA HIS A 58 -2.15 -23.29 -9.58
C HIS A 58 -2.51 -23.03 -8.11
N THR A 59 -2.83 -21.78 -7.82
CA THR A 59 -3.33 -21.27 -6.55
C THR A 59 -4.33 -20.16 -6.86
N TYR A 60 -5.43 -20.11 -6.11
CA TYR A 60 -6.50 -19.16 -6.34
C TYR A 60 -6.58 -18.17 -5.19
N ILE A 61 -6.29 -16.89 -5.48
CA ILE A 61 -6.42 -15.81 -4.49
C ILE A 61 -7.88 -15.37 -4.46
N THR A 62 -8.53 -15.55 -3.31
CA THR A 62 -9.96 -15.25 -3.09
C THR A 62 -10.18 -14.03 -2.18
N GLY A 63 -9.12 -13.41 -1.66
CA GLY A 63 -9.22 -12.23 -0.82
C GLY A 63 -7.87 -11.67 -0.41
N PHE A 64 -7.92 -10.47 0.15
CA PHE A 64 -6.79 -9.68 0.61
C PHE A 64 -7.11 -9.07 1.96
N ILE A 65 -6.10 -9.03 2.82
CA ILE A 65 -6.25 -8.46 4.15
C ILE A 65 -5.07 -7.51 4.36
N PRO A 66 -5.33 -6.21 4.51
CA PRO A 66 -4.26 -5.25 4.68
C PRO A 66 -3.68 -5.31 6.10
N ASN A 67 -2.37 -5.11 6.22
CA ASN A 67 -1.69 -4.88 7.50
C ASN A 67 -0.64 -3.76 7.33
N ALA A 68 -1.15 -2.60 6.92
CA ALA A 68 -0.35 -1.41 6.70
C ALA A 68 -0.76 -0.32 7.69
N ASP A 69 0.24 0.42 8.19
CA ASP A 69 0.06 1.64 8.98
C ASP A 69 -0.10 2.82 8.01
N ALA A 70 -1.31 3.40 7.94
CA ALA A 70 -1.62 4.51 7.06
C ALA A 70 -0.83 5.80 7.38
N SER A 71 -0.30 5.92 8.61
CA SER A 71 0.56 7.05 8.98
C SER A 71 1.98 6.96 8.39
N ILE A 72 2.36 5.80 7.83
CA ILE A 72 3.67 5.56 7.18
C ILE A 72 3.49 5.29 5.68
N ALA A 73 2.61 4.35 5.33
CA ALA A 73 2.35 3.91 3.98
C ALA A 73 1.18 4.69 3.37
N HIS A 74 1.43 5.37 2.25
CA HIS A 74 0.39 6.10 1.53
C HIS A 74 -0.49 5.18 0.68
N HIS A 75 0.11 4.14 0.09
CA HIS A 75 -0.62 3.06 -0.57
C HIS A 75 0.23 1.78 -0.61
N VAL A 76 -0.45 0.65 -0.72
CA VAL A 76 0.15 -0.67 -0.93
C VAL A 76 -0.47 -1.29 -2.18
N LEU A 77 0.36 -1.75 -3.09
CA LEU A 77 -0.06 -2.41 -4.33
C LEU A 77 0.48 -3.83 -4.37
N LEU A 78 -0.34 -4.76 -4.84
CA LEU A 78 0.08 -6.14 -5.11
C LEU A 78 -0.02 -6.40 -6.61
N TYR A 79 1.11 -6.80 -7.19
CA TYR A 79 1.23 -7.16 -8.58
C TYR A 79 1.42 -8.67 -8.75
N GLY A 80 0.86 -9.20 -9.82
CA GLY A 80 1.25 -10.47 -10.39
C GLY A 80 2.26 -10.24 -11.52
N CYS A 81 3.42 -10.89 -11.42
CA CYS A 81 4.49 -10.81 -12.41
C CYS A 81 4.78 -12.18 -13.03
N GLU A 82 5.16 -12.19 -14.31
CA GLU A 82 5.87 -13.34 -14.89
C GLU A 82 7.34 -13.35 -14.49
N GLU A 83 7.98 -12.17 -14.48
CA GLU A 83 9.35 -11.98 -14.01
C GLU A 83 9.42 -10.72 -13.12
N PRO A 84 9.90 -10.82 -11.87
CA PRO A 84 9.95 -9.68 -10.94
C PRO A 84 11.12 -8.72 -11.24
N GLY A 85 11.01 -7.48 -10.73
CA GLY A 85 12.06 -6.45 -10.80
C GLY A 85 13.39 -6.88 -10.20
N ALA A 86 13.35 -7.58 -9.07
CA ALA A 86 14.50 -8.23 -8.46
C ALA A 86 14.18 -9.66 -7.99
N SER A 87 15.23 -10.43 -7.70
CA SER A 87 15.09 -11.83 -7.27
C SER A 87 14.33 -11.93 -5.93
N PRO A 88 13.51 -12.99 -5.75
CA PRO A 88 12.79 -13.22 -4.49
C PRO A 88 13.70 -13.13 -3.26
N GLY A 89 13.15 -12.56 -2.19
CA GLY A 89 13.86 -12.39 -0.91
C GLY A 89 14.67 -11.08 -0.79
N HIS A 90 14.82 -10.31 -1.86
CA HIS A 90 15.41 -8.97 -1.81
C HIS A 90 14.34 -7.88 -1.82
N VAL A 91 14.67 -6.75 -1.19
CA VAL A 91 13.90 -5.51 -1.30
C VAL A 91 14.65 -4.57 -2.24
N TRP A 92 13.95 -3.95 -3.18
CA TRP A 92 14.53 -2.98 -4.11
C TRP A 92 13.67 -1.72 -4.21
N ASP A 93 14.27 -0.64 -4.70
CA ASP A 93 13.53 0.57 -5.02
C ASP A 93 12.86 0.40 -6.38
N CYS A 94 11.54 0.47 -6.40
CA CYS A 94 10.74 0.29 -7.60
C CYS A 94 10.01 1.54 -8.08
N GLY A 95 10.38 2.70 -7.56
CA GLY A 95 9.89 4.01 -7.96
C GLY A 95 10.61 4.53 -9.21
N GLU A 96 10.36 3.89 -10.36
CA GLU A 96 11.01 4.10 -11.67
C GLU A 96 11.04 5.58 -12.15
N MET A 97 10.20 6.46 -11.57
CA MET A 97 10.12 7.89 -11.94
C MET A 97 10.43 8.90 -10.82
N THR A 98 10.68 8.46 -9.58
CA THR A 98 10.85 9.34 -8.40
C THR A 98 12.15 9.10 -7.63
N SER A 99 12.94 8.09 -8.01
CA SER A 99 14.11 7.64 -7.25
C SER A 99 15.18 8.73 -7.11
N LYS A 100 15.23 9.37 -5.93
CA LYS A 100 16.36 10.16 -5.40
C LYS A 100 17.27 9.34 -4.47
N SER A 101 16.94 8.07 -4.26
CA SER A 101 17.61 7.13 -3.36
C SER A 101 18.82 6.48 -4.05
N ALA A 102 19.84 6.10 -3.28
CA ALA A 102 20.99 5.35 -3.78
C ALA A 102 20.73 3.84 -3.56
N GLY A 103 20.40 3.08 -4.61
CA GLY A 103 20.09 1.65 -4.50
C GLY A 103 19.98 0.91 -5.84
N GLU A 104 19.60 -0.37 -5.80
CA GLU A 104 19.16 -1.10 -7.01
C GLU A 104 17.77 -0.63 -7.39
N HIS A 105 17.62 -0.12 -8.63
CA HIS A 105 16.38 0.43 -9.16
C HIS A 105 15.82 -0.48 -10.25
N ALA A 106 14.58 -0.94 -10.08
CA ALA A 106 13.85 -1.71 -11.09
C ALA A 106 12.35 -1.58 -10.85
N GLY A 107 11.54 -1.47 -11.91
CA GLY A 107 10.08 -1.53 -11.78
C GLY A 107 9.60 -2.81 -11.05
N PRO A 108 8.31 -2.88 -10.65
CA PRO A 108 7.79 -4.04 -9.90
C PRO A 108 7.99 -5.37 -10.63
N CYS A 109 7.74 -5.39 -11.94
CA CYS A 109 8.00 -6.53 -12.80
C CYS A 109 8.96 -6.14 -13.94
N LYS A 110 9.83 -7.06 -14.35
CA LYS A 110 10.54 -6.98 -15.63
C LYS A 110 9.67 -7.43 -16.79
N GLY A 111 8.74 -8.36 -16.54
CA GLY A 111 7.88 -8.94 -17.55
C GLY A 111 6.54 -9.39 -16.99
N GLY A 112 5.49 -9.26 -17.81
CA GLY A 112 4.15 -9.75 -17.53
C GLY A 112 3.54 -9.16 -16.26
N GLN A 113 3.24 -7.86 -16.23
CA GLN A 113 2.69 -7.17 -15.06
C GLN A 113 1.16 -7.13 -15.07
N SER A 114 0.55 -7.48 -13.95
CA SER A 114 -0.87 -7.28 -13.67
C SER A 114 -1.06 -6.76 -12.25
N ILE A 115 -1.99 -5.83 -12.05
CA ILE A 115 -2.36 -5.39 -10.70
C ILE A 115 -3.44 -6.31 -10.16
N LEU A 116 -3.21 -6.89 -8.98
CA LEU A 116 -4.14 -7.83 -8.33
C LEU A 116 -4.92 -7.15 -7.21
N TYR A 117 -4.27 -6.24 -6.49
CA TYR A 117 -4.87 -5.52 -5.36
C TYR A 117 -4.22 -4.16 -5.15
N ALA A 118 -5.00 -3.23 -4.61
CA ALA A 118 -4.57 -1.91 -4.18
C ALA A 118 -5.23 -1.57 -2.86
N TRP A 119 -4.45 -1.00 -1.95
CA TRP A 119 -4.89 -0.51 -0.65
C TRP A 119 -4.46 0.95 -0.48
N ALA A 120 -5.35 1.76 0.08
CA ALA A 120 -5.11 3.14 0.47
C ALA A 120 -5.96 3.47 1.71
N MET A 121 -5.46 4.38 2.56
CA MET A 121 -6.20 5.03 3.65
C MET A 121 -7.09 4.08 4.48
N GLU A 122 -6.48 3.08 5.12
CA GLU A 122 -7.18 2.17 6.05
C GLU A 122 -8.37 1.40 5.44
N ALA A 123 -8.37 1.20 4.12
CA ALA A 123 -9.39 0.40 3.47
C ALA A 123 -9.53 -0.97 4.15
N PRO A 124 -10.76 -1.46 4.36
CA PRO A 124 -11.00 -2.73 5.04
C PRO A 124 -10.53 -3.92 4.20
N ARG A 125 -10.51 -5.11 4.81
CA ARG A 125 -10.25 -6.37 4.09
C ARG A 125 -11.16 -6.52 2.87
N LEU A 126 -10.59 -7.05 1.78
CA LEU A 126 -11.32 -7.32 0.55
C LEU A 126 -11.51 -8.83 0.39
N THR A 127 -12.74 -9.31 0.52
CA THR A 127 -13.09 -10.68 0.12
C THR A 127 -13.71 -10.62 -1.26
N LEU A 128 -13.19 -11.42 -2.20
CA LEU A 128 -13.77 -11.48 -3.54
C LEU A 128 -15.14 -12.18 -3.46
N PRO A 129 -16.08 -11.83 -4.36
CA PRO A 129 -17.37 -12.51 -4.44
C PRO A 129 -17.19 -14.03 -4.61
N PRO A 130 -18.20 -14.84 -4.25
CA PRO A 130 -18.20 -16.26 -4.57
C PRO A 130 -17.88 -16.48 -6.05
N ASP A 131 -17.10 -17.53 -6.34
CA ASP A 131 -16.68 -17.93 -7.68
C ASP A 131 -15.76 -16.93 -8.41
N VAL A 132 -15.21 -15.92 -7.71
CA VAL A 132 -14.20 -14.99 -8.23
C VAL A 132 -12.87 -15.23 -7.54
N SER A 133 -11.80 -15.42 -8.33
CA SER A 133 -10.44 -15.57 -7.83
C SER A 133 -9.41 -15.18 -8.89
N PHE A 134 -8.22 -14.80 -8.45
CA PHE A 134 -7.05 -14.71 -9.33
C PHE A 134 -6.33 -16.05 -9.39
N ASP A 135 -6.16 -16.62 -10.58
CA ASP A 135 -5.35 -17.81 -10.81
C ASP A 135 -3.87 -17.42 -10.93
N VAL A 136 -3.06 -17.91 -9.99
CA VAL A 136 -1.62 -17.64 -9.87
C VAL A 136 -0.87 -18.95 -9.70
N GLY A 137 0.41 -18.99 -10.05
CA GLY A 137 1.21 -20.20 -9.96
C GLY A 137 2.15 -20.40 -11.14
N GLN A 138 2.99 -21.42 -11.04
CA GLN A 138 4.06 -21.70 -12.02
C GLN A 138 3.53 -22.05 -13.42
N ALA A 139 2.29 -22.57 -13.51
CA ALA A 139 1.62 -22.88 -14.77
C ALA A 139 0.80 -21.70 -15.33
N THR A 140 0.84 -20.54 -14.68
CA THR A 140 0.10 -19.33 -15.07
C THR A 140 1.05 -18.22 -15.55
N PRO A 141 0.54 -17.13 -16.15
CA PRO A 141 1.34 -15.92 -16.40
C PRO A 141 1.79 -15.20 -15.12
N THR A 142 1.18 -15.50 -13.96
CA THR A 142 1.50 -14.90 -12.66
C THR A 142 2.29 -15.89 -11.81
N LYS A 143 3.59 -15.98 -12.07
CA LYS A 143 4.52 -16.89 -11.37
C LYS A 143 5.06 -16.29 -10.09
N TYR A 144 5.03 -14.96 -9.98
CA TYR A 144 5.52 -14.20 -8.84
C TYR A 144 4.47 -13.21 -8.38
N LEU A 145 4.44 -12.98 -7.08
CA LEU A 145 3.71 -11.88 -6.46
C LEU A 145 4.71 -10.83 -6.02
N VAL A 146 4.43 -9.56 -6.32
CA VAL A 146 5.27 -8.42 -5.93
C VAL A 146 4.42 -7.43 -5.15
N VAL A 147 4.78 -7.23 -3.89
CA VAL A 147 4.21 -6.16 -3.07
C VAL A 147 5.03 -4.90 -3.29
N GLN A 148 4.36 -3.77 -3.51
CA GLN A 148 4.93 -2.44 -3.55
C GLN A 148 4.32 -1.62 -2.40
N VAL A 149 5.17 -0.97 -1.62
CA VAL A 149 4.74 -0.04 -0.57
C VAL A 149 5.32 1.33 -0.86
N HIS A 150 4.44 2.34 -0.89
CA HIS A 150 4.84 3.74 -1.02
C HIS A 150 4.93 4.39 0.36
N TYR A 151 6.15 4.69 0.78
CA TYR A 151 6.47 5.34 2.05
C TYR A 151 6.52 6.85 1.87
N LYS A 152 5.42 7.52 2.19
CA LYS A 152 5.32 8.99 2.11
C LYS A 152 5.90 9.64 3.37
N ASN A 153 5.55 9.13 4.56
CA ASN A 153 6.03 9.64 5.83
C ASN A 153 7.12 8.74 6.42
N VAL A 154 8.34 9.27 6.50
CA VAL A 154 9.51 8.56 7.03
C VAL A 154 9.97 9.08 8.40
N THR A 155 9.21 10.00 9.00
CA THR A 155 9.60 10.69 10.24
C THR A 155 9.87 9.70 11.38
N LYS A 156 9.10 8.60 11.46
CA LYS A 156 9.29 7.52 12.44
C LYS A 156 10.64 6.78 12.30
N PHE A 157 11.31 6.88 11.15
CA PHE A 157 12.59 6.23 10.87
C PHE A 157 13.81 7.16 11.07
N LEU A 158 13.58 8.47 11.12
CA LEU A 158 14.65 9.45 11.26
C LEU A 158 15.03 9.64 12.74
N PRO A 159 16.30 9.95 13.04
CA PRO A 159 16.65 10.39 14.38
C PRO A 159 15.87 11.66 14.72
N PRO A 160 15.52 11.89 16.00
CA PRO A 160 14.86 13.12 16.39
C PRO A 160 15.71 14.29 15.91
N ALA A 161 15.12 15.17 15.09
CA ALA A 161 15.81 16.34 14.59
C ALA A 161 16.35 17.12 15.81
N TYR A 162 17.67 17.21 15.93
CA TYR A 162 18.29 18.11 16.90
C TYR A 162 17.86 19.52 16.48
N LYS A 163 16.81 20.05 17.12
CA LYS A 163 16.45 21.46 16.99
C LYS A 163 17.63 22.23 17.52
N GLU A 164 18.50 22.68 16.63
CA GLU A 164 19.55 23.63 16.94
C GLU A 164 18.82 24.84 17.51
N LYS A 165 18.89 25.03 18.84
CA LYS A 165 18.42 26.25 19.46
C LYS A 165 19.24 27.36 18.83
N LYS A 166 18.66 28.06 17.86
CA LYS A 166 19.13 29.38 17.44
C LYS A 166 18.90 30.32 18.62
N GLU A 167 19.71 30.17 19.68
CA GLU A 167 19.88 31.20 20.69
C GLU A 167 20.48 32.41 19.97
N LYS A 168 19.58 33.28 19.50
CA LYS A 168 19.95 34.57 18.93
C LYS A 168 20.70 35.33 20.03
N MET A 169 22.03 35.34 19.97
CA MET A 169 22.85 36.22 20.79
C MET A 169 22.51 37.66 20.41
N VAL A 170 21.64 38.30 21.19
CA VAL A 170 21.34 39.72 21.06
C VAL A 170 22.56 40.50 21.57
N THR A 171 23.42 40.94 20.65
CA THR A 171 24.50 41.88 20.97
C THR A 171 23.98 43.31 20.92
N LYS A 172 23.86 43.96 22.09
CA LYS A 172 23.54 45.39 22.18
C LYS A 172 24.81 46.22 21.97
N LYS A 173 24.93 46.90 20.82
CA LYS A 173 25.96 47.92 20.59
C LYS A 173 25.47 49.29 21.05
N LYS A 174 26.20 49.92 21.97
CA LYS A 174 25.88 51.26 22.50
C LYS A 174 26.12 52.31 21.42
N ARG A 175 25.07 53.00 20.94
CA ARG A 175 25.21 54.14 20.00
C ARG A 175 25.89 55.31 20.71
N LYS A 176 26.96 55.84 20.09
CA LYS A 176 27.67 57.05 20.54
C LYS A 176 26.87 58.26 20.04
N LYS A 177 26.42 59.13 20.95
CA LYS A 177 25.66 60.35 20.64
C LYS A 177 26.55 61.31 19.83
N LYS A 178 26.25 61.49 18.54
CA LYS A 178 26.82 62.56 17.70
C LYS A 178 25.81 63.71 17.70
N LYS A 179 26.31 64.92 17.93
CA LYS A 179 25.51 66.16 17.92
C LYS A 179 25.03 66.44 16.50
N ILE A 180 23.79 66.90 16.44
CA ILE A 180 23.07 67.47 15.31
C ILE A 180 23.62 68.89 15.12
N ASP A 181 23.93 69.25 13.89
CA ASP A 181 23.81 70.61 13.38
C ASP A 181 23.08 70.49 12.02
N ASP A 182 22.10 71.37 11.86
CA ASP A 182 21.07 71.40 10.82
C ASP A 182 21.61 71.81 9.43
N ASP A 183 20.85 71.50 8.38
CA ASP A 183 20.54 72.36 7.21
C ASP A 183 20.15 71.51 5.97
N ASP A 184 18.84 71.53 5.70
CA ASP A 184 18.14 71.83 4.44
C ASP A 184 18.20 70.94 3.16
N ASP A 185 16.97 70.72 2.66
CA ASP A 185 16.46 70.69 1.28
C ASP A 185 16.30 69.37 0.48
N ASP A 186 15.00 69.11 0.23
CA ASP A 186 14.30 68.75 -1.02
C ASP A 186 14.26 67.31 -1.57
N ASP A 187 13.03 66.77 -1.51
CA ASP A 187 12.19 66.19 -2.58
C ASP A 187 12.75 65.11 -3.54
N ASP A 188 12.10 63.94 -3.54
CA ASP A 188 11.31 63.40 -4.66
C ASP A 188 10.92 61.92 -4.37
N ASP A 189 9.65 61.76 -3.98
CA ASP A 189 8.59 60.95 -4.60
C ASP A 189 8.82 59.53 -5.19
N ASP A 190 7.83 58.68 -4.84
CA ASP A 190 7.16 57.61 -5.59
C ASP A 190 7.57 56.12 -5.41
N ASP A 191 6.70 55.44 -4.63
CA ASP A 191 5.81 54.32 -5.03
C ASP A 191 6.42 52.97 -5.45
N ASP A 192 6.22 51.90 -4.66
CA ASP A 192 4.96 51.14 -4.51
C ASP A 192 5.24 49.81 -3.79
N ASP A 193 4.41 49.52 -2.79
CA ASP A 193 4.29 48.25 -2.06
C ASP A 193 3.57 47.19 -2.91
N ASP A 194 3.91 45.92 -2.76
CA ASP A 194 2.97 44.93 -2.20
C ASP A 194 3.59 43.54 -2.08
N ASP A 195 3.28 42.93 -0.94
CA ASP A 195 3.86 41.75 -0.32
C ASP A 195 3.46 40.44 -1.03
N ASP A 196 4.47 39.65 -1.41
CA ASP A 196 4.35 38.21 -1.64
C ASP A 196 4.52 37.49 -0.28
N ASP A 197 3.52 36.73 0.14
CA ASP A 197 3.60 35.27 0.23
C ASP A 197 2.44 34.70 1.06
N ASP A 198 1.72 33.79 0.39
CA ASP A 198 0.69 32.90 0.90
C ASP A 198 1.25 31.96 1.99
N ASP A 199 0.55 31.81 3.11
CA ASP A 199 0.61 30.61 3.94
C ASP A 199 -0.81 30.32 4.46
N ASP A 200 -1.47 29.38 3.80
CA ASP A 200 -2.71 28.73 4.25
C ASP A 200 -2.39 27.85 5.47
N ASP A 201 -2.88 28.27 6.63
CA ASP A 201 -3.05 27.42 7.82
C ASP A 201 -4.29 26.54 7.61
N ASP A 202 -4.11 25.24 7.37
CA ASP A 202 -5.17 24.23 7.58
C ASP A 202 -4.80 23.37 8.79
N ASP A 203 -5.66 23.52 9.81
CA ASP A 203 -5.58 22.99 11.16
C ASP A 203 -5.60 21.46 11.24
N ASP A 204 -4.90 20.98 12.27
CA ASP A 204 -4.90 19.63 12.81
C ASP A 204 -6.30 19.21 13.31
N ASP A 205 -6.76 18.02 12.92
CA ASP A 205 -7.73 17.25 13.71
C ASP A 205 -7.11 15.88 14.06
N ASP A 206 -6.60 15.81 15.28
CA ASP A 206 -6.25 14.58 16.00
C ASP A 206 -7.56 13.90 16.44
N ASP A 207 -7.80 12.67 16.00
CA ASP A 207 -8.69 11.74 16.72
C ASP A 207 -7.93 10.42 16.96
N ASP A 208 -7.49 10.28 18.21
CA ASP A 208 -7.02 9.04 18.82
C ASP A 208 -8.22 8.10 19.01
N ASP A 209 -8.15 6.87 18.48
CA ASP A 209 -8.91 5.74 19.01
C ASP A 209 -7.98 4.52 19.11
N ASP A 210 -7.61 4.23 20.36
CA ASP A 210 -7.03 2.96 20.80
C ASP A 210 -8.09 1.85 20.66
N ASP A 211 -7.77 0.76 19.96
CA ASP A 211 -8.44 -0.51 20.21
C ASP A 211 -7.46 -1.69 20.05
N ASP A 212 -7.13 -2.26 21.21
CA ASP A 212 -6.43 -3.53 21.36
C ASP A 212 -7.30 -4.67 20.79
N ASN A 213 -6.79 -5.45 19.83
CA ASN A 213 -7.14 -6.86 19.81
C ASN A 213 -6.12 -7.81 19.17
N ASP A 214 -5.94 -8.91 19.88
CA ASP A 214 -5.07 -10.05 19.66
C ASP A 214 -5.56 -10.98 18.52
N PHE A 215 -4.60 -11.48 17.74
CA PHE A 215 -4.46 -12.91 17.34
C PHE A 215 -5.10 -13.49 16.04
N GLU A 216 -4.17 -14.12 15.28
CA GLU A 216 -4.24 -15.28 14.38
C GLU A 216 -4.89 -15.25 12.99
N GLY A 217 -4.26 -14.42 12.16
CA GLY A 217 -3.55 -14.89 10.98
C GLY A 217 -4.29 -14.68 9.65
N VAL A 218 -3.52 -14.29 8.64
CA VAL A 218 -4.03 -13.40 7.59
C VAL A 218 -3.04 -13.45 6.39
N VAL A 219 -3.44 -13.18 5.13
CA VAL A 219 -2.47 -12.76 4.09
C VAL A 219 -2.10 -11.34 4.47
N THR A 220 -1.03 -11.18 5.22
CA THR A 220 -0.69 -9.94 5.90
C THR A 220 0.20 -9.12 4.95
N LEU A 221 -0.34 -8.06 4.33
CA LEU A 221 0.45 -7.08 3.55
C LEU A 221 1.21 -6.15 4.47
#